data_AF-C4GCZ7-F1
#
_entry.id   AF-C4GCZ7-F1
#
_cell.length_a   1.000
_cell.length_b   1.000
_cell.length_c   1.000
_cell.angle_alpha   90.00
_cell.angle_beta   90.00
_cell.angle_gamma   90.00
#
_symmetry.space_group_name_H-M   'P 1'
#
loop_
_entity.id
_entity.type
_entity.pdbx_description
1 polymer ?
#
loop_
_entity_poly.entity_id
_entity_poly.type
_entity_poly.pdbx_seq_one_letter_code
_entity_poly.pdbx_strand_id
1 'polypeptide(L)'
;MAGIDNIQSEILQEAQAAADALIEDARADAKKLAAESAEELDAIRRLAEGDCERIRAAGQVRLASRQEMLRRQEILRRKQDAVSGLIAEAYDQLANEDQESYWQMVLSLLDTHIRPEKGRICFSQRDLDRMPKEVRTSIEKRAGEAGADLTIAADASVTNGFVLDFGGIDENCTLKAIFAERYEQMQDAVSAILWQE
;
A
#
# COMPACT_ATOMS: atom_id res chain seq x y z
N MET A 1 -103.02 -5.50 -34.96
CA MET A 1 -102.02 -4.59 -34.39
C MET A 1 -101.15 -5.28 -33.34
N ALA A 2 -101.72 -6.06 -32.40
CA ALA A 2 -100.97 -6.77 -31.35
C ALA A 2 -99.81 -7.72 -31.80
N GLY A 3 -99.80 -8.22 -33.03
CA GLY A 3 -98.75 -9.13 -33.51
C GLY A 3 -97.44 -8.44 -33.92
N ILE A 4 -97.50 -7.22 -34.44
CA ILE A 4 -96.30 -6.46 -34.85
C ILE A 4 -95.61 -5.86 -33.62
N ASP A 5 -96.40 -5.36 -32.67
CA ASP A 5 -95.89 -4.82 -31.39
C ASP A 5 -95.16 -5.89 -30.57
N ASN A 6 -95.64 -7.14 -30.59
CA ASN A 6 -94.97 -8.26 -29.92
C ASN A 6 -93.62 -8.61 -30.59
N ILE A 7 -93.57 -8.70 -31.92
CA ILE A 7 -92.33 -8.99 -32.64
C ILE A 7 -91.29 -7.87 -32.42
N GLN A 8 -91.73 -6.61 -32.41
CA GLN A 8 -90.85 -5.49 -32.12
C GLN A 8 -90.32 -5.53 -30.67
N SER A 9 -91.17 -5.90 -29.70
CA SER A 9 -90.76 -6.09 -28.31
C SER A 9 -89.75 -7.23 -28.15
N GLU A 10 -89.93 -8.35 -28.85
CA GLU A 10 -89.00 -9.48 -28.82
C GLU A 10 -87.63 -9.11 -29.39
N ILE A 11 -87.60 -8.42 -30.54
CA ILE A 11 -86.34 -7.95 -31.15
C ILE A 11 -85.58 -7.00 -30.21
N LEU A 12 -86.30 -6.09 -29.54
CA LEU A 12 -85.68 -5.16 -28.59
C LEU A 12 -85.15 -5.88 -27.35
N GLN A 13 -85.88 -6.88 -26.83
CA GLN A 13 -85.40 -7.69 -25.71
C GLN A 13 -84.18 -8.53 -26.07
N GLU A 14 -84.16 -9.12 -27.26
CA GLU A 14 -83.02 -9.91 -27.74
C GLU A 14 -81.79 -9.02 -27.97
N ALA A 15 -81.97 -7.85 -28.57
CA ALA A 15 -80.89 -6.87 -28.75
C ALA A 15 -80.35 -6.35 -27.41
N GLN A 16 -81.22 -6.12 -26.43
CA GLN A 16 -80.82 -5.70 -25.09
C GLN A 16 -80.06 -6.82 -24.37
N ALA A 17 -80.54 -8.06 -24.45
CA ALA A 17 -79.85 -9.22 -23.86
C ALA A 17 -78.46 -9.44 -24.49
N ALA A 18 -78.35 -9.26 -25.81
CA ALA A 18 -77.06 -9.35 -26.51
C ALA A 18 -76.10 -8.22 -26.11
N ALA A 19 -76.61 -6.99 -25.94
CA ALA A 19 -75.82 -5.85 -25.48
C ALA A 19 -75.34 -6.04 -24.03
N ASP A 20 -76.22 -6.52 -23.14
CA ASP A 20 -75.90 -6.78 -21.75
C ASP A 20 -74.87 -7.91 -21.63
N ALA A 21 -75.00 -8.98 -22.43
CA ALA A 21 -74.01 -10.05 -22.50
C ALA A 21 -72.63 -9.54 -22.96
N LEU A 22 -72.58 -8.69 -23.99
CA LEU A 22 -71.32 -8.10 -24.48
C LEU A 22 -70.66 -7.21 -23.41
N ILE A 23 -71.45 -6.45 -22.65
CA ILE A 23 -70.94 -5.60 -21.57
C ILE A 23 -70.40 -6.45 -20.42
N GLU A 24 -71.08 -7.54 -20.06
CA GLU A 24 -70.60 -8.44 -19.01
C GLU A 24 -69.33 -9.18 -19.43
N ASP A 25 -69.21 -9.63 -20.68
CA ASP A 25 -67.99 -10.22 -21.22
C ASP A 25 -66.83 -9.22 -21.19
N ALA A 26 -67.05 -7.98 -21.67
CA ALA A 26 -66.03 -6.93 -21.63
C ALA A 26 -65.60 -6.58 -20.18
N ARG A 27 -66.54 -6.60 -19.22
CA ARG A 27 -66.24 -6.41 -17.79
C ARG A 27 -65.44 -7.58 -17.23
N ALA A 28 -65.75 -8.82 -17.63
CA ALA A 28 -65.02 -10.01 -17.21
C ALA A 28 -63.59 -9.98 -17.72
N ASP A 29 -63.39 -9.61 -19.00
CA ASP A 29 -62.06 -9.50 -19.60
C ASP A 29 -61.24 -8.37 -18.99
N ALA A 30 -61.86 -7.21 -18.73
CA ALA A 30 -61.19 -6.11 -18.03
C ALA A 30 -60.74 -6.50 -16.62
N LYS A 31 -61.55 -7.28 -15.89
CA LYS A 31 -61.18 -7.81 -14.56
C LYS A 31 -60.03 -8.80 -14.65
N LYS A 32 -60.04 -9.71 -15.64
CA LYS A 32 -58.94 -10.67 -15.85
C LYS A 32 -57.64 -9.96 -16.17
N LEU A 33 -57.65 -9.02 -17.11
CA LEU A 33 -56.47 -8.23 -17.49
C LEU A 33 -55.91 -7.44 -16.29
N ALA A 34 -56.79 -6.85 -15.48
CA ALA A 34 -56.37 -6.13 -14.27
C ALA A 34 -55.74 -7.07 -13.23
N ALA A 35 -56.27 -8.29 -13.06
CA ALA A 35 -55.70 -9.29 -12.16
C ALA A 35 -54.32 -9.78 -12.65
N GLU A 36 -54.20 -10.13 -13.93
CA GLU A 36 -52.94 -10.54 -14.56
C GLU A 36 -51.88 -9.44 -14.45
N SER A 37 -52.24 -8.19 -14.76
CA SER A 37 -51.34 -7.04 -14.63
C SER A 37 -50.89 -6.81 -13.19
N ALA A 38 -51.78 -7.03 -12.21
CA ALA A 38 -51.43 -6.90 -10.79
C ALA A 38 -50.44 -8.00 -10.36
N GLU A 39 -50.65 -9.24 -10.81
CA GLU A 39 -49.73 -10.35 -10.55
C GLU A 39 -48.34 -10.11 -11.18
N GLU A 40 -48.30 -9.63 -12.42
CA GLU A 40 -47.06 -9.25 -13.10
C GLU A 40 -46.31 -8.14 -12.35
N LEU A 41 -47.02 -7.09 -11.91
CA LEU A 41 -46.43 -6.00 -11.14
C LEU A 41 -45.88 -6.48 -9.79
N ASP A 42 -46.59 -7.37 -9.11
CA ASP A 42 -46.11 -7.95 -7.85
C ASP A 42 -44.90 -8.87 -8.06
N ALA A 43 -44.86 -9.62 -9.16
CA ALA A 43 -43.69 -10.43 -9.53
C ALA A 43 -42.47 -9.54 -9.80
N ILE A 44 -42.63 -8.45 -10.57
CA ILE A 44 -41.57 -7.47 -10.84
C ILE A 44 -41.08 -6.83 -9.53
N ARG A 45 -41.99 -6.44 -8.64
CA ARG A 45 -41.65 -5.86 -7.34
C ARG A 45 -40.82 -6.82 -6.49
N ARG A 46 -41.23 -8.08 -6.37
CA ARG A 46 -40.49 -9.09 -5.61
C ARG A 46 -39.10 -9.34 -6.17
N LEU A 47 -38.96 -9.38 -7.49
CA LEU A 47 -37.66 -9.50 -8.15
C LEU A 47 -36.77 -8.29 -7.85
N ALA A 48 -37.31 -7.08 -7.99
CA ALA A 48 -36.58 -5.84 -7.71
C ALA A 48 -36.15 -5.74 -6.23
N GLU A 49 -37.02 -6.11 -5.30
CA GLU A 49 -36.70 -6.16 -3.86
C GLU A 49 -35.58 -7.16 -3.57
N GLY A 50 -35.69 -8.39 -4.10
CA GLY A 50 -34.65 -9.41 -3.94
C GLY A 50 -33.30 -8.99 -4.52
N ASP A 51 -33.29 -8.33 -5.68
CA ASP A 51 -32.06 -7.78 -6.26
C ASP A 51 -31.48 -6.63 -5.43
N CYS A 52 -32.32 -5.72 -4.92
CA CYS A 52 -31.88 -4.65 -4.04
C CYS A 52 -31.25 -5.20 -2.75
N GLU A 53 -31.86 -6.21 -2.14
CA GLU A 53 -31.32 -6.88 -0.95
C GLU A 53 -29.99 -7.55 -1.25
N ARG A 54 -29.90 -8.29 -2.36
CA ARG A 54 -28.66 -8.95 -2.80
C ARG A 54 -27.53 -7.95 -3.04
N ILE A 55 -27.82 -6.84 -3.73
CA ILE A 55 -26.85 -5.77 -4.00
C ILE A 55 -26.41 -5.12 -2.68
N ARG A 56 -27.35 -4.84 -1.77
CA ARG A 56 -27.06 -4.24 -0.47
C ARG A 56 -26.18 -5.15 0.38
N ALA A 57 -26.53 -6.43 0.51
CA ALA A 57 -25.75 -7.41 1.26
C ALA A 57 -24.33 -7.56 0.70
N ALA A 58 -24.21 -7.70 -0.62
CA ALA A 58 -22.90 -7.75 -1.28
C ALA A 58 -22.10 -6.45 -1.08
N GLY A 59 -22.76 -5.30 -1.10
CA GLY A 59 -22.15 -4.00 -0.83
C GLY A 59 -21.62 -3.87 0.60
N GLN A 60 -22.39 -4.32 1.59
CA GLN A 60 -21.99 -4.30 3.00
C GLN A 60 -20.75 -5.16 3.27
N VAL A 61 -20.71 -6.39 2.71
CA VAL A 61 -19.53 -7.27 2.84
C VAL A 61 -18.31 -6.60 2.23
N ARG A 62 -18.40 -6.07 1.01
CA ARG A 62 -17.28 -5.36 0.36
C ARG A 62 -16.82 -4.15 1.16
N LEU A 63 -17.75 -3.37 1.71
CA LEU A 63 -17.42 -2.19 2.51
C LEU A 63 -16.68 -2.58 3.79
N ALA A 64 -17.17 -3.60 4.51
CA ALA A 64 -16.52 -4.09 5.72
C ALA A 64 -15.10 -4.61 5.45
N SER A 65 -14.93 -5.41 4.38
CA SER A 65 -13.59 -5.88 3.96
C SER A 65 -12.67 -4.72 3.61
N ARG A 66 -13.16 -3.70 2.90
CA ARG A 66 -12.38 -2.51 2.55
C ARG A 66 -11.98 -1.71 3.79
N GLN A 67 -12.89 -1.54 4.75
CA GLN A 67 -12.60 -0.83 5.99
C GLN A 67 -11.52 -1.53 6.81
N GLU A 68 -11.60 -2.85 6.98
CA GLU A 68 -10.58 -3.60 7.72
C GLU A 68 -9.23 -3.58 7.00
N MET A 69 -9.22 -3.67 5.66
CA MET A 69 -8.00 -3.55 4.87
C MET A 69 -7.34 -2.17 5.07
N LEU A 70 -8.11 -1.09 4.96
CA LEU A 70 -7.61 0.28 5.17
C LEU A 70 -7.08 0.46 6.61
N ARG A 71 -7.78 -0.10 7.60
CA ARG A 71 -7.35 -0.06 9.00
C ARG A 71 -6.00 -0.75 9.18
N ARG A 72 -5.83 -1.96 8.64
CA ARG A 72 -4.57 -2.71 8.70
C ARG A 72 -3.44 -1.98 7.98
N GLN A 73 -3.71 -1.45 6.80
CA GLN A 73 -2.72 -0.71 6.02
C GLN A 73 -2.24 0.55 6.77
N GLU A 74 -3.15 1.29 7.39
CA GLU A 74 -2.80 2.46 8.20
C GLU A 74 -1.97 2.07 9.43
N ILE A 75 -2.34 1.00 10.15
CA ILE A 75 -1.55 0.52 11.28
C ILE A 75 -0.14 0.13 10.84
N LEU A 76 -0.02 -0.64 9.76
CA LEU A 76 1.29 -1.06 9.23
C LEU A 76 2.14 0.14 8.79
N ARG A 77 1.53 1.12 8.10
CA ARG A 77 2.23 2.35 7.72
C ARG A 77 2.77 3.07 8.95
N ARG A 78 1.95 3.26 9.99
CA ARG A 78 2.39 3.93 11.22
C ARG A 78 3.51 3.16 11.94
N LYS A 79 3.46 1.83 11.94
CA LYS A 79 4.55 1.01 12.49
C LYS A 79 5.85 1.22 11.70
N GLN A 80 5.78 1.22 10.36
CA GLN A 80 6.94 1.45 9.51
C GLN A 80 7.50 2.88 9.63
N ASP A 81 6.62 3.89 9.74
CA ASP A 81 7.02 5.29 9.96
C ASP A 81 7.84 5.42 11.26
N ALA A 82 7.39 4.79 12.34
CA ALA A 82 8.10 4.82 13.62
C ALA A 82 9.46 4.11 13.56
N VAL A 83 9.53 2.95 12.90
CA VAL A 83 10.81 2.21 12.72
C VAL A 83 11.78 3.03 11.87
N SER A 84 11.31 3.57 10.74
CA SER A 84 12.14 4.37 9.84
C SER A 84 12.63 5.65 10.51
N GLY A 85 11.76 6.29 11.31
CA GLY A 85 12.12 7.47 12.11
C GLY A 85 13.23 7.19 13.11
N LEU A 86 13.13 6.09 13.86
CA LEU A 86 14.17 5.70 14.82
C LEU A 86 15.52 5.38 14.16
N ILE A 87 15.50 4.70 13.01
CA ILE A 87 16.74 4.43 12.25
C ILE A 87 17.37 5.74 11.74
N ALA A 88 16.54 6.68 11.29
CA ALA A 88 17.01 8.00 10.86
C ALA A 88 17.60 8.80 12.04
N GLU A 89 16.96 8.79 13.21
CA GLU A 89 17.49 9.42 14.41
C GLU A 89 18.83 8.80 14.85
N ALA A 90 18.96 7.46 14.78
CA ALA A 90 20.21 6.78 15.07
C ALA A 90 21.33 7.15 14.08
N TYR A 91 20.99 7.30 12.79
CA TYR A 91 21.92 7.79 11.78
C TYR A 91 22.39 9.21 12.10
N ASP A 92 21.47 10.12 12.43
CA ASP A 92 21.80 11.51 12.74
C ASP A 92 22.64 11.63 14.02
N GLN A 93 22.38 10.81 15.03
CA GLN A 93 23.20 10.75 16.24
C GLN A 93 24.64 10.32 15.90
N LEU A 94 24.81 9.24 15.14
CA LEU A 94 26.12 8.73 14.76
C LEU A 94 26.88 9.68 13.81
N ALA A 95 26.15 10.39 12.94
CA ALA A 95 26.74 11.41 12.06
C ALA A 95 27.23 12.65 12.82
N ASN A 96 26.69 12.90 14.01
CA ASN A 96 27.00 14.04 14.88
C ASN A 96 27.68 13.64 16.20
N GLU A 97 28.13 12.39 16.32
CA GLU A 97 28.88 11.90 17.47
C GLU A 97 30.18 12.67 17.69
N ASP A 98 30.75 12.52 18.89
CA ASP A 98 32.05 13.10 19.20
C ASP A 98 33.14 12.51 18.28
N GLN A 99 34.24 13.25 18.11
CA GLN A 99 35.27 12.89 17.16
C GLN A 99 35.93 11.54 17.49
N GLU A 100 36.05 11.18 18.77
CA GLU A 100 36.72 9.95 19.17
C GLU A 100 35.89 8.73 18.75
N SER A 101 34.60 8.72 19.07
CA SER A 101 33.67 7.65 18.70
C SER A 101 33.56 7.47 17.18
N TYR A 102 33.47 8.59 16.44
CA TYR A 102 33.44 8.58 14.97
C TYR A 102 34.66 7.89 14.36
N TRP A 103 35.87 8.24 14.82
CA TRP A 103 37.10 7.67 14.26
C TRP A 103 37.31 6.22 14.68
N GLN A 104 36.88 5.81 15.88
CA GLN A 104 36.88 4.40 16.27
C GLN A 104 36.00 3.56 15.34
N MET A 105 34.80 4.05 15.00
CA MET A 105 33.92 3.40 14.03
C MET A 105 34.58 3.30 12.65
N VAL A 106 35.14 4.41 12.14
CA VAL A 106 35.83 4.44 10.84
C VAL A 106 36.97 3.42 10.78
N LEU A 107 37.78 3.33 11.84
CA LEU A 107 38.88 2.37 11.92
C LEU A 107 38.36 0.91 11.96
N SER A 108 37.28 0.64 12.70
CA SER A 108 36.64 -0.69 12.72
C SER A 108 36.09 -1.09 11.35
N LEU A 109 35.53 -0.13 10.61
CA LEU A 109 35.05 -0.36 9.24
C LEU A 109 36.23 -0.64 8.31
N LEU A 110 37.34 0.09 8.46
CA LEU A 110 38.54 -0.15 7.68
C LEU A 110 39.06 -1.58 7.88
N ASP A 111 39.11 -2.09 9.10
CA ASP A 111 39.56 -3.48 9.37
C ASP A 111 38.71 -4.53 8.65
N THR A 112 37.42 -4.24 8.45
CA THR A 112 36.47 -5.18 7.84
C THR A 112 36.58 -5.20 6.31
N HIS A 113 36.94 -4.07 5.71
CA HIS A 113 36.93 -3.88 4.25
C HIS A 113 38.32 -3.79 3.61
N ILE A 114 39.39 -3.75 4.42
CA ILE A 114 40.76 -3.65 3.89
C ILE A 114 41.19 -4.93 3.16
N ARG A 115 41.88 -4.75 2.03
CA ARG A 115 42.39 -5.83 1.18
C ARG A 115 43.91 -5.68 1.00
N PRO A 116 44.66 -6.79 0.82
CA PRO A 116 46.12 -6.79 0.66
C PRO A 116 46.55 -6.29 -0.74
N GLU A 117 46.09 -5.11 -1.13
CA GLU A 117 46.31 -4.49 -2.44
C GLU A 117 46.73 -3.03 -2.28
N LYS A 118 47.26 -2.45 -3.37
CA LYS A 118 47.60 -1.02 -3.40
C LYS A 118 46.38 -0.21 -3.78
N GLY A 119 46.12 0.85 -3.03
CA GLY A 119 44.91 1.63 -3.25
C GLY A 119 44.93 3.01 -2.59
N ARG A 120 43.75 3.60 -2.56
CA ARG A 120 43.48 4.90 -1.97
C ARG A 120 42.33 4.79 -1.00
N ILE A 121 42.44 5.49 0.12
CA ILE A 121 41.34 5.72 1.03
C ILE A 121 40.91 7.19 0.90
N CYS A 122 39.69 7.39 0.44
CA CYS A 122 39.16 8.69 0.09
C CYS A 122 38.20 9.18 1.19
N PHE A 123 38.48 10.36 1.76
CA PHE A 123 37.65 11.00 2.77
C PHE A 123 37.07 12.33 2.26
N SER A 124 36.05 12.83 2.95
CA SER A 124 35.56 14.20 2.72
C SER A 124 36.62 15.22 3.15
N GLN A 125 36.61 16.42 2.54
CA GLN A 125 37.53 17.49 2.95
C GLN A 125 37.37 17.84 4.45
N ARG A 126 36.12 17.86 4.93
CA ARG A 126 35.80 18.10 6.34
C ARG A 126 36.45 17.06 7.26
N ASP A 127 36.44 15.79 6.84
CA ASP A 127 37.03 14.69 7.61
C ASP A 127 38.55 14.77 7.64
N LEU A 128 39.17 15.15 6.53
CA LEU A 128 40.62 15.38 6.47
C LEU A 128 41.05 16.53 7.39
N ASP A 129 40.28 17.62 7.42
CA ASP A 129 40.60 18.80 8.23
C ASP A 129 40.47 18.53 9.75
N ARG A 130 39.54 17.64 10.14
CA ARG A 130 39.30 17.24 11.55
C ARG A 130 40.03 15.96 11.97
N MET A 131 40.84 15.36 11.09
CA MET A 131 41.51 14.08 11.36
C MET A 131 42.66 14.24 12.36
N PRO A 132 42.61 13.59 13.53
CA PRO A 132 43.74 13.56 14.45
C PRO A 132 44.94 12.86 13.83
N LYS A 133 46.16 13.26 14.22
CA LYS A 133 47.40 12.66 13.70
C LYS A 133 47.50 11.17 14.05
N GLU A 134 46.98 10.81 15.21
CA GLU A 134 46.92 9.45 15.74
C GLU A 134 46.09 8.53 14.84
N VAL A 135 44.99 9.06 14.27
CA VAL A 135 44.12 8.31 13.35
C VAL A 135 44.84 8.03 12.04
N ARG A 136 45.55 9.03 11.49
CA ARG A 136 46.35 8.85 10.27
C ARG A 136 47.40 7.76 10.45
N THR A 137 48.15 7.79 11.55
CA THR A 137 49.14 6.74 11.86
C THR A 137 48.47 5.37 12.06
N SER A 138 47.26 5.33 12.62
CA SER A 138 46.51 4.08 12.80
C SER A 138 46.05 3.48 11.48
N ILE A 139 45.61 4.30 10.52
CA ILE A 139 45.25 3.86 9.17
C ILE A 139 46.46 3.25 8.46
N GLU A 140 47.60 3.95 8.48
CA GLU A 140 48.85 3.47 7.85
C GLU A 140 49.32 2.16 8.49
N LYS A 141 49.22 2.04 9.81
CA LYS A 141 49.58 0.82 10.54
C LYS A 141 48.66 -0.36 10.16
N ARG A 142 47.34 -0.16 10.16
CA ARG A 142 46.35 -1.20 9.81
C ARG A 142 46.51 -1.63 8.35
N ALA A 143 46.80 -0.69 7.45
CA ALA A 143 47.13 -1.00 6.06
C ALA A 143 48.39 -1.88 5.97
N GLY A 144 49.47 -1.52 6.65
CA GLY A 144 50.69 -2.33 6.69
C GLY A 144 50.46 -3.73 7.27
N GLU A 145 49.70 -3.86 8.36
CA GLU A 145 49.34 -5.15 8.98
C GLU A 145 48.49 -6.03 8.05
N ALA A 146 47.60 -5.43 7.27
CA ALA A 146 46.78 -6.10 6.27
C ALA A 146 47.53 -6.37 4.94
N GLY A 147 48.79 -5.94 4.81
CA GLY A 147 49.55 -6.04 3.56
C GLY A 147 49.08 -5.09 2.45
N ALA A 148 48.31 -4.06 2.79
CA ALA A 148 47.78 -3.05 1.90
C ALA A 148 48.71 -1.81 1.85
N ASP A 149 48.76 -1.15 0.69
CA ASP A 149 49.46 0.14 0.51
C ASP A 149 48.40 1.21 0.21
N LEU A 150 47.86 1.81 1.27
CA LEU A 150 46.77 2.79 1.19
C LEU A 150 47.31 4.22 1.26
N THR A 151 46.99 5.03 0.25
CA THR A 151 47.24 6.48 0.26
C THR A 151 45.97 7.25 0.59
N ILE A 152 46.07 8.24 1.49
CA ILE A 152 44.92 9.07 1.88
C ILE A 152 44.68 10.13 0.79
N ALA A 153 43.45 10.22 0.30
CA ALA A 153 43.01 11.18 -0.71
C ALA A 153 41.72 11.90 -0.30
N ALA A 154 41.42 13.01 -0.96
CA ALA A 154 40.16 13.73 -0.80
C ALA A 154 39.18 13.34 -1.92
N ASP A 155 37.92 13.13 -1.56
CA ASP A 155 36.82 12.96 -2.51
C ASP A 155 35.62 13.80 -2.10
N ALA A 156 35.13 14.62 -3.03
CA ALA A 156 33.98 15.50 -2.84
C ALA A 156 32.63 14.75 -2.81
N SER A 157 32.60 13.50 -3.29
CA SER A 157 31.40 12.65 -3.24
C SER A 157 31.12 12.11 -1.83
N VAL A 158 32.16 12.07 -0.98
CA VAL A 158 32.09 11.57 0.39
C VAL A 158 31.60 12.68 1.31
N THR A 159 30.54 12.39 2.08
CA THR A 159 30.07 13.29 3.15
C THR A 159 30.65 12.86 4.50
N ASN A 160 30.43 11.59 4.88
CA ASN A 160 30.91 10.95 6.11
C ASN A 160 31.31 9.49 5.80
N GLY A 161 32.34 8.98 6.47
CA GLY A 161 32.96 7.68 6.22
C GLY A 161 34.07 7.80 5.18
N PHE A 162 34.28 6.75 4.37
CA PHE A 162 35.32 6.73 3.35
C PHE A 162 34.95 5.85 2.16
N VAL A 163 35.73 5.97 1.08
CA VAL A 163 35.69 5.06 -0.07
C VAL A 163 37.08 4.44 -0.21
N LEU A 164 37.15 3.13 -0.46
CA LEU A 164 38.39 2.45 -0.83
C LEU A 164 38.42 2.28 -2.35
N ASP A 165 39.47 2.78 -3.00
CA ASP A 165 39.73 2.64 -4.44
C ASP A 165 40.97 1.76 -4.63
N PHE A 166 40.80 0.56 -5.18
CA PHE A 166 41.88 -0.37 -5.52
C PHE A 166 42.12 -0.45 -7.04
N GLY A 167 42.05 0.69 -7.75
CA GLY A 167 42.47 0.78 -9.16
C GLY A 167 41.56 0.03 -10.14
N GLY A 168 40.26 -0.01 -9.86
CA GLY A 168 39.25 -0.69 -10.68
C GLY A 168 38.09 -1.29 -9.88
N ILE A 169 38.22 -1.34 -8.56
CA ILE A 169 37.17 -1.74 -7.61
C ILE A 169 37.05 -0.66 -6.54
N ASP A 170 35.88 -0.02 -6.50
CA ASP A 170 35.55 0.98 -5.49
C ASP A 170 34.61 0.34 -4.45
N GLU A 171 35.02 0.38 -3.19
CA GLU A 171 34.22 -0.07 -2.06
C GLU A 171 33.71 1.13 -1.27
N ASN A 172 32.40 1.35 -1.33
CA ASN A 172 31.76 2.50 -0.70
C ASN A 172 31.46 2.22 0.78
N CYS A 173 32.37 2.64 1.65
CA CYS A 173 32.25 2.55 3.10
C CYS A 173 31.75 3.87 3.71
N THR A 174 30.95 4.66 2.97
CA THR A 174 30.31 5.84 3.55
C THR A 174 29.28 5.43 4.59
N LEU A 175 29.08 6.27 5.60
CA LEU A 175 28.12 5.97 6.67
C LEU A 175 26.72 5.68 6.10
N LYS A 176 26.34 6.42 5.05
CA LYS A 176 25.07 6.22 4.34
C LYS A 176 25.01 4.86 3.63
N ALA A 177 26.09 4.43 2.98
CA ALA A 177 26.14 3.14 2.30
C ALA A 177 26.03 1.98 3.29
N ILE A 178 26.75 2.06 4.41
CA ILE A 178 26.72 1.03 5.47
C ILE A 178 25.32 0.95 6.11
N PHE A 179 24.70 2.10 6.38
CA PHE A 179 23.32 2.13 6.88
C PHE A 179 22.33 1.53 5.89
N ALA A 180 22.48 1.84 4.60
CA ALA A 180 21.63 1.28 3.56
C ALA A 180 21.80 -0.23 3.43
N GLU A 181 23.04 -0.74 3.47
CA GLU A 181 23.35 -2.17 3.41
C GLU A 181 22.73 -2.93 4.59
N ARG A 182 22.78 -2.35 5.79
CA ARG A 182 22.24 -2.99 7.00
C ARG A 182 20.80 -2.58 7.32
N TYR A 183 20.15 -1.79 6.47
CA TYR A 183 18.84 -1.20 6.76
C TYR A 183 17.79 -2.26 7.05
N GLU A 184 17.72 -3.33 6.25
CA GLU A 184 16.76 -4.42 6.44
C GLU A 184 16.97 -5.13 7.80
N GLN A 185 18.23 -5.42 8.15
CA GLN A 185 18.57 -6.04 9.44
C GLN A 185 18.22 -5.12 10.62
N MET A 186 18.49 -3.82 10.50
CA MET A 186 18.10 -2.83 11.51
C MET A 186 16.59 -2.71 11.62
N GLN A 187 15.88 -2.68 10.49
CA GLN A 187 14.42 -2.63 10.45
C GLN A 187 13.81 -3.84 11.17
N ASP A 188 14.31 -5.04 10.92
CA ASP A 188 13.85 -6.27 11.59
C ASP A 188 14.14 -6.24 13.09
N ALA A 189 15.36 -5.85 13.48
CA ALA A 189 15.74 -5.76 14.89
C ALA A 189 14.89 -4.72 15.65
N VAL A 190 14.73 -3.52 15.10
CA VAL A 190 13.92 -2.45 15.69
C VAL A 190 12.44 -2.86 15.74
N SER A 191 11.93 -3.47 14.67
CA SER A 191 10.55 -3.97 14.63
C SER A 191 10.30 -5.04 15.69
N ALA A 192 11.24 -5.97 15.87
CA ALA A 192 11.16 -7.01 16.90
C ALA A 192 11.18 -6.43 18.32
N ILE A 193 11.93 -5.34 18.55
CA ILE A 193 11.97 -4.65 19.85
C ILE A 193 10.68 -3.88 20.12
N LEU A 194 10.20 -3.10 19.16
CA LEU A 194 9.06 -2.21 19.34
C LEU A 194 7.71 -2.94 19.36
N TRP A 195 7.59 -3.97 18.54
CA TRP A 195 6.31 -4.60 18.22
C TRP A 195 6.20 -6.03 18.69
N GLN A 196 7.01 -6.46 19.67
CA GLN A 196 7.00 -7.81 20.26
C GLN A 196 5.60 -8.41 20.25
N GLU A 197 5.41 -9.45 19.44
CA GLU A 197 4.30 -10.40 19.57
C GLU A 197 4.67 -11.47 20.58
#